data_AF-A0A831UCK5-F1
#
_entry.id   AF-A0A831UCK5-F1
#
_cell.length_a   1.000
_cell.length_b   1.000
_cell.length_c   1.000
_cell.angle_alpha   90.00
_cell.angle_beta   90.00
_cell.angle_gamma   90.00
#
_symmetry.space_group_name_H-M   'P 1'
#
loop_
_entity.id
_entity.type
_entity.pdbx_description
1 polymer ?
#
loop_
_entity_poly.entity_id
_entity_poly.type
_entity_poly.pdbx_seq_one_letter_code
_entity_poly.pdbx_strand_id
1 'polypeptide(L)'
;MKKRIGLLGLVLFCMASATHSEEPSYRDVYPDTWVATDALGRTMPDFATAGAVKEGQRRVVGIFYITWHSDGLANLKSPYGADVSRILEQAPEARLDAKHPLWTEGSYHWGEPEMGYFLSKDPYVVRKDMSMLADAGVDVLVMDVTNAVRYW
;
A
#
# COMPACT_ATOMS: atom_id res chain seq x y z
N MET A 1 55.81 -63.14 28.23
CA MET A 1 56.45 -61.81 28.14
C MET A 1 55.55 -60.88 27.33
N LYS A 2 54.93 -59.89 27.97
CA LYS A 2 53.98 -58.95 27.36
C LYS A 2 54.75 -57.81 26.67
N LYS A 3 54.57 -57.60 25.36
CA LYS A 3 54.91 -56.33 24.70
C LYS A 3 53.65 -55.47 24.65
N ARG A 4 53.70 -54.32 25.34
CA ARG A 4 52.70 -53.25 25.26
C ARG A 4 53.11 -52.33 24.12
N ILE A 5 52.23 -52.11 23.15
CA ILE A 5 52.31 -50.98 22.21
C ILE A 5 51.07 -50.14 22.51
N GLY A 6 51.28 -48.98 23.13
CA GLY A 6 50.22 -48.02 23.41
C GLY A 6 49.97 -47.18 22.17
N LEU A 7 48.71 -47.14 21.71
CA LEU A 7 48.25 -46.19 20.70
C LEU A 7 47.51 -45.07 21.43
N LEU A 8 48.08 -43.86 21.42
CA LEU A 8 47.41 -42.65 21.90
C LEU A 8 46.34 -42.26 20.86
N GLY A 9 45.06 -42.38 21.21
CA GLY A 9 43.95 -41.82 20.43
C GLY A 9 43.69 -40.38 20.86
N LEU A 10 43.94 -39.42 19.98
CA LEU A 10 43.56 -38.02 20.18
C LEU A 10 42.06 -37.89 19.82
N VAL A 11 41.20 -37.67 20.81
CA VAL A 11 39.77 -37.38 20.59
C VAL A 11 39.63 -35.88 20.36
N LEU A 12 39.37 -35.50 19.11
CA LEU A 12 39.02 -34.12 18.75
C LEU A 12 37.52 -33.91 19.06
N PHE A 13 37.22 -33.09 20.07
CA PHE A 13 35.85 -32.71 20.40
C PHE A 13 35.48 -31.45 19.62
N CYS A 14 34.82 -31.62 18.47
CA CYS A 14 34.22 -30.49 17.74
C CYS A 14 32.99 -30.00 18.51
N MET A 15 33.10 -28.87 19.22
CA MET A 15 31.93 -28.12 19.66
C MET A 15 31.30 -27.45 18.44
N ALA A 16 30.17 -27.99 17.98
CA ALA A 16 29.31 -27.30 17.04
C ALA A 16 28.60 -26.17 17.79
N SER A 17 29.08 -24.94 17.64
CA SER A 17 28.34 -23.75 18.05
C SER A 17 27.13 -23.60 17.14
N ALA A 18 25.94 -23.97 17.64
CA ALA A 18 24.69 -23.67 16.97
C ALA A 18 24.46 -22.16 17.01
N THR A 19 24.78 -21.47 15.91
CA THR A 19 24.36 -20.09 15.68
C THR A 19 22.84 -20.07 15.60
N HIS A 20 22.15 -19.67 16.67
CA HIS A 20 20.75 -19.27 16.56
C HIS A 20 20.73 -17.97 15.74
N SER A 21 20.13 -18.00 14.55
CA SER A 21 19.70 -16.78 13.89
C SER A 21 18.59 -16.19 14.76
N GLU A 22 18.82 -15.02 15.35
CA GLU A 22 17.73 -14.21 15.88
C GLU A 22 16.86 -13.80 14.69
N GLU A 23 15.76 -14.53 14.47
CA GLU A 23 14.72 -14.11 13.54
C GLU A 23 14.24 -12.71 13.98
N PRO A 24 14.20 -11.73 13.07
CA PRO A 24 13.74 -10.40 13.43
C PRO A 24 12.34 -10.49 14.01
N SER A 25 12.15 -9.98 15.23
CA SER A 25 10.85 -9.94 15.87
C SER A 25 9.95 -8.96 15.13
N TYR A 26 9.14 -9.44 14.18
CA TYR A 26 8.06 -8.65 13.61
C TYR A 26 6.75 -8.97 14.34
N ARG A 27 5.89 -7.96 14.46
CA ARG A 27 4.55 -8.11 15.01
C ARG A 27 3.61 -8.36 13.84
N ASP A 28 2.97 -9.52 13.84
CA ASP A 28 1.83 -9.78 12.95
C ASP A 28 0.64 -8.91 13.39
N VAL A 29 0.06 -8.18 12.43
CA VAL A 29 -1.12 -7.32 12.64
C VAL A 29 -2.39 -7.91 12.02
N TYR A 30 -2.30 -9.12 11.45
CA TYR A 30 -3.40 -9.87 10.86
C TYR A 30 -4.27 -9.05 9.89
N PRO A 31 -3.68 -8.32 8.91
CA PRO A 31 -4.45 -7.48 8.00
C PRO A 31 -5.41 -8.29 7.12
N ASP A 32 -5.10 -9.57 6.89
CA ASP A 32 -5.94 -10.56 6.22
C ASP A 32 -7.24 -10.90 6.96
N THR A 33 -7.36 -10.47 8.22
CA THR A 33 -8.58 -10.63 9.03
C THR A 33 -9.46 -9.39 9.06
N TRP A 34 -8.98 -8.25 8.51
CA TRP A 34 -9.70 -6.99 8.60
C TRP A 34 -10.94 -7.01 7.71
N VAL A 35 -12.03 -6.44 8.21
CA VAL A 35 -13.31 -6.30 7.49
C VAL A 35 -13.71 -4.84 7.43
N ALA A 36 -14.45 -4.47 6.39
CA ALA A 36 -14.89 -3.10 6.16
C ALA A 36 -16.31 -3.05 5.60
N THR A 37 -17.02 -1.99 5.95
CA THR A 37 -18.26 -1.56 5.31
C THR A 37 -18.03 -0.18 4.72
N ASP A 38 -18.33 0.00 3.44
CA ASP A 38 -18.13 1.29 2.78
C ASP A 38 -19.31 2.25 2.99
N ALA A 39 -19.16 3.48 2.50
CA ALA A 39 -20.17 4.53 2.62
C ALA A 39 -21.52 4.22 1.95
N LEU A 40 -21.58 3.21 1.08
CA LEU A 40 -22.83 2.74 0.45
C LEU A 40 -23.46 1.58 1.23
N GLY A 41 -22.89 1.19 2.38
CA GLY A 41 -23.37 0.08 3.21
C GLY A 41 -22.97 -1.30 2.68
N ARG A 42 -22.08 -1.38 1.67
CA ARG A 42 -21.58 -2.67 1.18
C ARG A 42 -20.53 -3.19 2.14
N THR A 43 -20.61 -4.47 2.52
CA THR A 43 -19.69 -5.10 3.46
C THR A 43 -18.82 -6.11 2.74
N MET A 44 -17.53 -6.16 3.08
CA MET A 44 -16.63 -7.17 2.53
C MET A 44 -17.11 -8.59 2.88
N PRO A 45 -16.96 -9.56 1.96
CA PRO A 45 -17.33 -10.95 2.24
C PRO A 45 -16.46 -11.51 3.37
N ASP A 46 -17.09 -12.24 4.28
CA ASP A 46 -16.41 -12.96 5.36
C ASP A 46 -15.90 -14.32 4.90
N PHE A 47 -15.26 -15.06 5.80
CA PHE A 47 -14.76 -16.41 5.52
C PHE A 47 -15.88 -17.38 5.10
N ALA A 48 -17.09 -17.27 5.66
CA ALA A 48 -18.20 -18.13 5.29
C ALA A 48 -18.62 -17.93 3.82
N THR A 49 -18.44 -16.71 3.30
CA THR A 49 -18.77 -16.33 1.93
C THR A 49 -17.60 -16.56 0.95
N ALA A 50 -16.39 -16.15 1.31
CA ALA A 50 -15.22 -16.18 0.43
C ALA A 50 -14.44 -17.51 0.47
N GLY A 51 -14.53 -18.23 1.60
CA GLY A 51 -13.74 -19.43 1.87
C GLY A 51 -12.25 -19.16 2.09
N ALA A 52 -11.46 -20.23 2.18
CA ALA A 52 -10.02 -20.14 2.30
C ALA A 52 -9.35 -19.64 1.00
N VAL A 53 -8.09 -19.21 1.12
CA VAL A 53 -7.25 -18.82 -0.02
C VAL A 53 -7.17 -19.97 -1.03
N LYS A 54 -7.39 -19.65 -2.31
CA LYS A 54 -7.45 -20.64 -3.40
C LYS A 54 -6.04 -20.98 -3.90
N GLU A 55 -5.58 -22.20 -3.68
CA GLU A 55 -4.20 -22.63 -4.00
C GLU A 55 -3.98 -23.16 -5.43
N GLY A 56 -5.05 -23.43 -6.18
CA GLY A 56 -4.93 -24.10 -7.49
C GLY A 56 -4.18 -23.32 -8.58
N GLN A 57 -3.97 -22.02 -8.40
CA GLN A 57 -3.14 -21.19 -9.28
C GLN A 57 -2.71 -19.91 -8.56
N ARG A 58 -1.53 -19.38 -8.93
CA ARG A 58 -1.08 -18.06 -8.45
C ARG A 58 -2.03 -16.98 -8.97
N ARG A 59 -2.45 -16.09 -8.06
CA ARG A 59 -3.15 -14.84 -8.38
C ARG A 59 -2.18 -13.68 -8.15
N VAL A 60 -2.26 -12.67 -8.99
CA VAL A 60 -1.45 -11.46 -8.91
C VAL A 60 -2.41 -10.29 -8.96
N VAL A 61 -2.38 -9.44 -7.94
CA VAL A 61 -3.21 -8.24 -7.83
C VAL A 61 -2.39 -7.03 -8.25
N GLY A 62 -2.85 -6.32 -9.28
CA GLY A 62 -2.25 -5.07 -9.74
C GLY A 62 -3.17 -3.88 -9.45
N ILE A 63 -2.59 -2.73 -9.13
CA ILE A 63 -3.31 -1.47 -8.96
C ILE A 63 -2.64 -0.33 -9.72
N PHE A 64 -3.45 0.59 -10.26
CA PHE A 64 -2.93 1.86 -10.80
C PHE A 64 -2.62 2.82 -9.66
N TYR A 65 -1.41 3.38 -9.65
CA TYR A 65 -0.96 4.32 -8.64
C TYR A 65 -0.72 5.69 -9.29
N ILE A 66 -1.55 6.68 -8.96
CA ILE A 66 -1.62 7.97 -9.65
C ILE A 66 -0.88 9.04 -8.85
N THR A 67 0.08 9.73 -9.48
CA THR A 67 0.94 10.73 -8.80
C THR A 67 0.82 12.13 -9.39
N TRP A 68 -0.41 12.58 -9.66
CA TRP A 68 -0.68 13.84 -10.38
C TRP A 68 -0.49 15.10 -9.52
N HIS A 69 -0.69 15.02 -8.18
CA HIS A 69 -0.63 16.16 -7.27
C HIS A 69 0.83 16.53 -6.96
N SER A 70 1.48 17.14 -7.94
CA SER A 70 2.89 17.54 -7.91
C SER A 70 3.16 18.82 -7.11
N ASP A 71 4.42 19.12 -6.84
CA ASP A 71 4.83 20.34 -6.09
C ASP A 71 4.34 21.65 -6.69
N GLY A 72 4.19 21.71 -8.02
CA GLY A 72 3.66 22.90 -8.70
C GLY A 72 2.22 23.23 -8.30
N LEU A 73 1.54 22.27 -7.67
CA LEU A 73 0.17 22.36 -7.18
C LEU A 73 0.11 22.45 -5.64
N ALA A 74 1.24 22.71 -4.97
CA ALA A 74 1.28 22.91 -3.52
C ALA A 74 0.60 24.22 -3.09
N ASN A 75 0.60 25.24 -3.95
CA ASN A 75 0.06 26.58 -3.65
C ASN A 75 -1.31 26.81 -4.29
N LEU A 76 -2.15 25.77 -4.34
CA LEU A 76 -3.54 25.91 -4.79
C LEU A 76 -4.30 26.87 -3.88
N LYS A 77 -5.31 27.55 -4.45
CA LYS A 77 -6.06 28.60 -3.76
C LYS A 77 -6.71 28.05 -2.49
N SER A 78 -6.72 28.89 -1.45
CA SER A 78 -7.47 28.65 -0.22
C SER A 78 -8.75 29.51 -0.20
N PRO A 79 -9.92 28.96 0.16
CA PRO A 79 -10.15 27.55 0.52
C PRO A 79 -10.00 26.62 -0.69
N TYR A 80 -9.58 25.37 -0.44
CA TYR A 80 -9.39 24.38 -1.50
C TYR A 80 -10.72 24.05 -2.18
N GLY A 81 -10.85 24.42 -3.46
CA GLY A 81 -12.09 24.27 -4.24
C GLY A 81 -12.10 23.07 -5.20
N ALA A 82 -10.97 22.36 -5.36
CA ALA A 82 -10.83 21.29 -6.34
C ALA A 82 -11.30 19.92 -5.80
N ASP A 83 -12.54 19.86 -5.29
CA ASP A 83 -13.14 18.66 -4.70
C ASP A 83 -14.51 18.38 -5.30
N VAL A 84 -14.62 17.27 -6.04
CA VAL A 84 -15.86 16.89 -6.73
C VAL A 84 -16.98 16.57 -5.74
N SER A 85 -16.69 15.88 -4.63
CA SER A 85 -17.70 15.50 -3.66
C SER A 85 -18.34 16.73 -3.02
N ARG A 86 -17.54 17.72 -2.62
CA ARG A 86 -18.04 18.99 -2.06
C ARG A 86 -18.84 19.80 -3.07
N ILE A 87 -18.40 19.85 -4.33
CA ILE A 87 -19.14 20.54 -5.40
C ILE A 87 -20.49 19.88 -5.64
N LEU A 88 -20.54 18.55 -5.70
CA LEU A 88 -21.78 17.81 -5.95
C LEU A 88 -22.71 17.76 -4.74
N GLU A 89 -22.21 17.92 -3.52
CA GLU A 89 -23.02 18.13 -2.34
C GLU A 89 -23.73 19.50 -2.38
N GLN A 90 -23.03 20.54 -2.86
CA GLN A 90 -23.59 21.87 -3.03
C GLN A 90 -24.54 21.99 -4.23
N ALA A 91 -24.17 21.37 -5.36
CA ALA A 91 -24.86 21.48 -6.65
C ALA A 91 -24.81 20.14 -7.42
N PRO A 92 -25.70 19.19 -7.12
CA PRO A 92 -25.74 17.87 -7.77
C PRO A 92 -25.86 17.95 -9.31
N GLU A 93 -26.54 18.99 -9.82
CA GLU A 93 -26.72 19.25 -11.24
C GLU A 93 -25.42 19.55 -11.98
N ALA A 94 -24.37 20.03 -11.28
CA ALA A 94 -23.07 20.33 -11.87
C ALA A 94 -22.42 19.12 -12.55
N ARG A 95 -22.78 17.90 -12.13
CA ARG A 95 -22.35 16.64 -12.78
C ARG A 95 -22.71 16.58 -14.27
N LEU A 96 -23.81 17.23 -14.67
CA LEU A 96 -24.33 17.21 -16.03
C LEU A 96 -23.99 18.48 -16.83
N ASP A 97 -23.30 19.44 -16.20
CA ASP A 97 -22.90 20.71 -16.82
C ASP A 97 -21.39 20.94 -16.67
N ALA A 98 -20.65 20.66 -17.75
CA ALA A 98 -19.21 20.88 -17.79
C ALA A 98 -18.82 22.37 -17.73
N LYS A 99 -19.76 23.30 -17.92
CA LYS A 99 -19.54 24.76 -17.82
C LYS A 99 -20.08 25.35 -16.51
N HIS A 100 -20.50 24.50 -15.58
CA HIS A 100 -21.03 24.95 -14.30
C HIS A 100 -20.00 25.85 -13.59
N PRO A 101 -20.40 27.00 -13.02
CA PRO A 101 -19.46 27.99 -12.46
C PRO A 101 -18.66 27.49 -11.25
N LEU A 102 -19.06 26.37 -10.64
CA LEU A 102 -18.30 25.75 -9.55
C LEU A 102 -17.07 24.96 -10.04
N TRP A 103 -16.97 24.66 -11.34
CA TRP A 103 -15.77 24.06 -11.92
C TRP A 103 -14.70 25.13 -12.19
N THR A 104 -13.96 25.57 -11.16
CA THR A 104 -12.99 26.67 -11.25
C THR A 104 -11.53 26.27 -11.50
N GLU A 105 -11.18 25.01 -11.28
CA GLU A 105 -9.82 24.47 -11.35
C GLU A 105 -9.62 23.53 -12.55
N GLY A 106 -8.35 23.28 -12.93
CA GLY A 106 -8.01 22.41 -14.07
C GLY A 106 -7.91 20.92 -13.73
N SER A 107 -7.89 20.56 -12.46
CA SER A 107 -7.78 19.18 -11.96
C SER A 107 -8.43 19.09 -10.58
N TYR A 108 -9.04 17.95 -10.26
CA TYR A 108 -9.85 17.77 -9.05
C TYR A 108 -9.55 16.44 -8.37
N HIS A 109 -9.64 16.47 -7.04
CA HIS A 109 -9.84 15.25 -6.27
C HIS A 109 -11.31 14.84 -6.34
N TRP A 110 -11.57 13.52 -6.36
CA TRP A 110 -12.93 13.02 -6.30
C TRP A 110 -13.61 13.36 -4.97
N GLY A 111 -12.83 13.37 -3.89
CA GLY A 111 -13.20 13.79 -2.54
C GLY A 111 -11.93 13.96 -1.72
N GLU A 112 -12.05 14.46 -0.50
CA GLU A 112 -10.92 14.65 0.40
C GLU A 112 -10.28 13.30 0.79
N PRO A 113 -8.99 13.08 0.48
CA PRO A 113 -8.28 11.88 0.92
C PRO A 113 -8.11 11.82 2.44
N GLU A 114 -7.89 10.63 3.00
CA GLU A 114 -7.66 10.45 4.46
C GLU A 114 -6.52 11.33 4.99
N MET A 115 -5.47 11.51 4.19
CA MET A 115 -4.31 12.34 4.53
C MET A 115 -4.47 13.81 4.10
N GLY A 116 -5.69 14.24 3.77
CA GLY A 116 -5.99 15.55 3.16
C GLY A 116 -5.51 15.64 1.70
N TYR A 117 -5.50 16.83 1.13
CA TYR A 117 -5.04 17.08 -0.25
C TYR A 117 -3.51 17.08 -0.34
N PHE A 118 -2.91 15.89 -0.21
CA PHE A 118 -1.46 15.68 -0.09
C PHE A 118 -0.71 15.79 -1.42
N LEU A 119 0.56 16.18 -1.35
CA LEU A 119 1.46 16.10 -2.50
C LEU A 119 1.90 14.65 -2.73
N SER A 120 1.89 14.20 -3.98
CA SER A 120 2.17 12.81 -4.35
C SER A 120 3.59 12.34 -3.97
N LYS A 121 4.53 13.29 -3.79
CA LYS A 121 5.90 12.99 -3.37
C LYS A 121 6.11 13.03 -1.85
N ASP A 122 5.07 13.29 -1.06
CA ASP A 122 5.18 13.35 0.40
C ASP A 122 5.66 11.98 0.93
N PRO A 123 6.85 11.92 1.55
CA PRO A 123 7.41 10.64 1.99
C PRO A 123 6.57 9.96 3.08
N TYR A 124 5.79 10.70 3.87
CA TYR A 124 4.89 10.09 4.85
C TYR A 124 3.75 9.37 4.15
N VAL A 125 3.10 10.05 3.20
CA VAL A 125 1.96 9.49 2.46
C VAL A 125 2.39 8.28 1.65
N VAL A 126 3.51 8.36 0.93
CA VAL A 126 4.06 7.22 0.18
C VAL A 126 4.27 6.01 1.09
N ARG A 127 4.85 6.19 2.29
CA ARG A 127 5.05 5.07 3.22
C ARG A 127 3.74 4.48 3.72
N LYS A 128 2.77 5.34 4.02
CA LYS A 128 1.44 4.91 4.48
C LYS A 128 0.71 4.13 3.39
N ASP A 129 0.71 4.64 2.16
CA ASP A 129 0.10 3.98 1.01
C ASP A 129 0.75 2.62 0.74
N MET A 130 2.09 2.54 0.74
CA MET A 130 2.78 1.26 0.53
C MET A 130 2.46 0.24 1.63
N SER A 131 2.32 0.69 2.89
CA SER A 131 1.88 -0.18 3.99
C SER A 131 0.47 -0.71 3.73
N MET A 132 -0.49 0.16 3.40
CA MET A 132 -1.87 -0.24 3.16
C MET A 132 -2.04 -1.16 1.96
N LEU A 133 -1.29 -0.91 0.87
CA LEU A 133 -1.33 -1.75 -0.32
C LEU A 133 -0.70 -3.12 -0.06
N ALA A 134 0.36 -3.20 0.75
CA ALA A 134 0.94 -4.46 1.18
C ALA A 134 -0.04 -5.24 2.07
N ASP A 135 -0.68 -4.58 3.04
CA ASP A 135 -1.71 -5.16 3.91
C ASP A 135 -2.91 -5.68 3.09
N ALA A 136 -3.27 -5.00 2.00
CA ALA A 136 -4.32 -5.41 1.07
C ALA A 136 -3.90 -6.52 0.09
N GLY A 137 -2.65 -6.99 0.13
CA GLY A 137 -2.14 -8.05 -0.75
C GLY A 137 -1.94 -7.63 -2.21
N VAL A 138 -1.63 -6.35 -2.47
CA VAL A 138 -1.29 -5.87 -3.81
C VAL A 138 0.14 -6.27 -4.17
N ASP A 139 0.30 -6.98 -5.28
CA ASP A 139 1.59 -7.48 -5.76
C ASP A 139 2.29 -6.51 -6.71
N VAL A 140 1.52 -5.72 -7.47
CA VAL A 140 2.04 -4.92 -8.59
C VAL A 140 1.46 -3.51 -8.55
N LEU A 141 2.35 -2.51 -8.63
CA LEU A 141 1.98 -1.12 -8.88
C LEU A 141 2.19 -0.78 -10.35
N VAL A 142 1.15 -0.27 -10.99
CA VAL A 142 1.22 0.34 -12.31
C VAL A 142 1.20 1.85 -12.11
N MET A 143 2.39 2.44 -12.11
CA MET A 143 2.55 3.86 -11.78
C MET A 143 2.23 4.75 -12.97
N ASP A 144 1.41 5.78 -12.74
CA ASP A 144 1.20 6.85 -13.71
C ASP A 144 2.43 7.76 -13.78
N VAL A 145 3.11 7.73 -14.92
CA VAL A 145 4.27 8.61 -15.23
C VAL A 145 3.95 9.62 -16.33
N THR A 146 2.67 9.77 -16.70
CA THR A 146 2.26 10.57 -17.86
C THR A 146 2.35 12.09 -17.65
N ASN A 147 2.43 12.52 -16.39
CA ASN A 147 2.49 13.93 -15.98
C ASN A 147 3.92 14.44 -15.71
N ALA A 148 4.95 13.67 -16.09
CA ALA A 148 6.34 14.07 -15.95
C ALA A 148 6.77 15.11 -17.01
N VAL A 149 7.82 15.87 -16.69
CA VAL A 149 8.50 16.74 -17.66
C VAL A 149 8.93 15.91 -18.86
N ARG A 150 8.50 16.35 -20.04
CA ARG A 150 8.86 15.75 -21.32
C ARG A 150 10.30 16.19 -21.65
N TYR A 151 11.23 15.24 -21.78
CA TYR A 151 12.66 15.52 -22.01
C TYR A 151 13.07 15.58 -23.49
N TRP A 152 12.12 15.79 -24.40
CA TRP A 152 12.39 15.92 -25.82
C TRP A 152 12.29 17.38 -26.29
#